data_AF-A0A221VX82-F1
#
_entry.id   AF-A0A221VX82-F1
#
_cell.length_a   1.000
_cell.length_b   1.000
_cell.length_c   1.000
_cell.angle_alpha   90.00
_cell.angle_beta   90.00
_cell.angle_gamma   90.00
#
_symmetry.space_group_name_H-M   'P 1'
#
loop_
_entity.id
_entity.type
_entity.pdbx_description
1 polymer ?
#
loop_
_entity_poly.entity_id
_entity_poly.type
_entity_poly.pdbx_seq_one_letter_code
_entity_poly.pdbx_strand_id
1 'polypeptide(L)'
;MTPDDLICVLADVRRLRAGFASTVRQPWTATTAAAEMAVQLGHLALCLLRQRGTDTTDLDDPHRPITNIGDELADVLLAVLSVPMLADLEPADLPATRPAGSADEVGQLLSLLIAVGQLAEAAMIQDGYRHLPTGTPPSIQTASAAAATAASTLADSQKLDLVAEFRAMAVDAESFLRSRDSS
;
A
#
# COMPACT_ATOMS: atom_id res chain seq x y z
N MET A 1 3.94 -4.54 12.39
CA MET A 1 2.67 -3.89 12.76
C MET A 1 1.83 -4.80 13.65
N THR A 2 1.27 -4.28 14.73
CA THR A 2 0.30 -4.95 15.63
C THR A 2 -1.15 -4.57 15.26
N PRO A 3 -2.18 -5.22 15.83
CA PRO A 3 -3.56 -4.79 15.66
C PRO A 3 -3.82 -3.33 16.09
N ASP A 4 -3.22 -2.89 17.21
CA ASP A 4 -3.36 -1.50 17.68
C ASP A 4 -2.69 -0.49 16.74
N ASP A 5 -1.55 -0.88 16.14
CA ASP A 5 -0.92 -0.08 15.09
C ASP A 5 -1.83 0.06 13.86
N LEU A 6 -2.49 -1.04 13.44
CA LEU A 6 -3.41 -1.02 12.30
C LEU A 6 -4.56 -0.05 12.54
N ILE A 7 -5.13 -0.01 13.74
CA ILE A 7 -6.22 0.93 14.09
C ILE A 7 -5.74 2.38 13.93
N CYS A 8 -4.55 2.70 14.44
CA CYS A 8 -3.96 4.03 14.29
C CYS A 8 -3.74 4.39 12.83
N VAL A 9 -3.10 3.49 12.07
CA VAL A 9 -2.82 3.68 10.65
C VAL A 9 -4.12 3.87 9.87
N LEU A 10 -5.17 3.09 10.15
CA LEU A 10 -6.47 3.24 9.49
C LEU A 10 -7.11 4.61 9.76
N ALA A 11 -6.96 5.18 10.96
CA ALA A 11 -7.43 6.53 11.24
C ALA A 11 -6.73 7.57 10.36
N ASP A 12 -5.42 7.42 10.18
CA ASP A 12 -4.61 8.30 9.32
C ASP A 12 -4.96 8.11 7.84
N VAL A 13 -5.14 6.86 7.37
CA VAL A 13 -5.60 6.54 6.00
C VAL A 13 -6.92 7.25 5.70
N ARG A 14 -7.91 7.15 6.60
CA ARG A 14 -9.20 7.82 6.43
C ARG A 14 -9.04 9.34 6.32
N ARG A 15 -8.20 9.93 7.20
CA ARG A 15 -7.92 11.37 7.20
C ARG A 15 -7.25 11.82 5.90
N LEU A 16 -6.23 11.11 5.45
CA LEU A 16 -5.52 11.41 4.20
C LEU A 16 -6.45 11.29 2.99
N ARG A 17 -7.24 10.21 2.90
CA ARG A 17 -8.17 10.00 1.78
C ARG A 17 -9.26 11.07 1.72
N ALA A 18 -9.78 11.48 2.87
CA ALA A 18 -10.72 12.60 2.93
C ALA A 18 -10.06 13.93 2.48
N GLY A 19 -8.82 14.20 2.91
CA GLY A 19 -8.09 15.40 2.52
C GLY A 19 -7.78 15.46 1.01
N PHE A 20 -7.30 14.37 0.42
CA PHE A 20 -6.97 14.28 -1.00
C PHE A 20 -8.20 14.16 -1.92
N ALA A 21 -9.41 13.93 -1.39
CA ALA A 21 -10.61 13.85 -2.22
C ALA A 21 -10.87 15.13 -3.04
N SER A 22 -10.42 16.29 -2.54
CA SER A 22 -10.54 17.59 -3.23
C SER A 22 -9.44 17.83 -4.29
N THR A 23 -8.35 17.06 -4.26
CA THR A 23 -7.18 17.28 -5.14
C THR A 23 -7.27 16.51 -6.45
N VAL A 24 -8.24 15.60 -6.57
CA VAL A 24 -8.40 14.71 -7.72
C VAL A 24 -9.56 15.16 -8.61
N ARG A 25 -9.46 14.91 -9.92
CA ARG A 25 -10.51 15.27 -10.89
C ARG A 25 -11.70 14.33 -10.87
N GLN A 26 -11.50 13.09 -10.44
CA GLN A 26 -12.51 12.04 -10.38
C GLN A 26 -12.44 11.39 -9.00
N PRO A 27 -13.60 11.02 -8.40
CA PRO A 27 -13.61 10.31 -7.14
C PRO A 27 -12.93 8.96 -7.30
N TRP A 28 -12.21 8.55 -6.26
CA TRP A 28 -11.57 7.24 -6.23
C TRP A 28 -12.58 6.17 -5.81
N THR A 29 -12.42 4.97 -6.36
CA THR A 29 -13.12 3.74 -5.95
C THR A 29 -12.12 2.74 -5.38
N ALA A 30 -12.62 1.61 -4.86
CA ALA A 30 -11.76 0.50 -4.45
C ALA A 30 -10.83 0.04 -5.60
N THR A 31 -11.35 -0.05 -6.83
CA THR A 31 -10.54 -0.41 -8.00
C THR A 31 -9.48 0.63 -8.36
N THR A 32 -9.75 1.94 -8.22
CA THR A 32 -8.72 2.95 -8.50
C THR A 32 -7.62 2.94 -7.44
N ALA A 33 -7.95 2.74 -6.17
CA ALA A 33 -6.95 2.52 -5.13
C ALA A 33 -6.16 1.22 -5.38
N ALA A 34 -6.80 0.18 -5.91
CA ALA A 34 -6.10 -1.04 -6.29
C ALA A 34 -5.14 -0.85 -7.47
N ALA A 35 -5.50 -0.01 -8.44
CA ALA A 35 -4.60 0.38 -9.52
C ALA A 35 -3.41 1.19 -8.99
N GLU A 36 -3.63 2.08 -8.02
CA GLU A 36 -2.56 2.82 -7.34
C GLU A 36 -1.55 1.88 -6.65
N MET A 37 -1.99 0.75 -6.09
CA MET A 37 -1.05 -0.22 -5.51
C MET A 37 -0.01 -0.70 -6.53
N ALA A 38 -0.37 -0.85 -7.81
CA ALA A 38 0.58 -1.25 -8.85
C ALA A 38 1.62 -0.16 -9.14
N VAL A 39 1.22 1.12 -9.08
CA VAL A 39 2.13 2.27 -9.18
C VAL A 39 3.15 2.22 -8.05
N GLN A 40 2.67 2.09 -6.82
CA GLN A 40 3.52 2.09 -5.62
C GLN A 40 4.43 0.87 -5.54
N LEU A 41 3.98 -0.29 -6.02
CA LEU A 41 4.86 -1.45 -6.18
C LEU A 41 5.95 -1.24 -7.23
N GLY A 42 5.66 -0.51 -8.31
CA GLY A 42 6.65 -0.12 -9.31
C GLY A 42 7.72 0.78 -8.71
N HIS A 43 7.33 1.77 -7.92
CA HIS A 43 8.23 2.67 -7.20
C HIS A 43 9.12 1.93 -6.18
N LEU A 44 8.51 1.04 -5.40
CA LEU A 44 9.23 0.18 -4.47
C LEU A 44 10.25 -0.70 -5.20
N ALA A 45 9.86 -1.33 -6.30
CA ALA A 45 10.76 -2.15 -7.11
C ALA A 45 11.94 -1.34 -7.67
N LEU A 46 11.71 -0.09 -8.09
CA LEU A 46 12.75 0.83 -8.55
C LEU A 46 13.76 1.11 -7.43
N CYS A 47 13.30 1.38 -6.21
CA CYS A 47 14.16 1.57 -5.05
C CYS A 47 14.99 0.32 -4.72
N LEU A 48 14.38 -0.86 -4.74
CA LEU A 48 15.07 -2.14 -4.49
C LEU A 48 16.12 -2.44 -5.57
N LEU A 49 15.83 -2.17 -6.85
CA LEU A 49 16.79 -2.32 -7.94
C LEU A 49 18.02 -1.43 -7.74
N ARG A 50 17.80 -0.17 -7.34
CA ARG A 50 18.88 0.78 -7.04
C ARG A 50 19.72 0.34 -5.85
N GLN A 51 19.09 -0.12 -4.77
CA GLN A 51 19.80 -0.66 -3.59
C GLN A 51 20.70 -1.85 -3.97
N ARG A 52 20.30 -2.65 -4.96
CA ARG A 52 21.09 -3.75 -5.51
C ARG A 52 22.17 -3.32 -6.51
N GLY A 53 22.35 -2.02 -6.75
CA GLY A 53 23.36 -1.47 -7.66
C GLY A 53 22.99 -1.52 -9.15
N THR A 54 21.70 -1.71 -9.47
CA THR A 54 21.23 -1.65 -10.87
C THR A 54 21.16 -0.20 -11.32
N ASP A 55 21.63 0.10 -12.53
CA ASP A 55 21.42 1.41 -13.15
C ASP A 55 19.93 1.57 -13.49
N THR A 56 19.33 2.61 -12.91
CA THR A 56 17.89 2.89 -12.97
C THR A 56 17.61 4.24 -13.63
N THR A 57 18.64 4.89 -14.20
CA THR A 57 18.55 6.26 -14.72
C THR A 57 17.44 6.43 -15.78
N ASP A 58 17.26 5.44 -16.65
CA ASP A 58 16.23 5.47 -17.70
C ASP A 58 14.80 5.22 -17.19
N LEU A 59 14.65 4.82 -15.93
CA LEU A 59 13.38 4.54 -15.27
C LEU A 59 12.94 5.67 -14.32
N ASP A 60 13.83 6.60 -14.00
CA ASP A 60 13.59 7.68 -13.06
C ASP A 60 12.85 8.86 -13.71
N ASP A 61 11.90 9.43 -12.98
CA ASP A 61 11.37 10.77 -13.27
C ASP A 61 12.23 11.81 -12.54
N PRO A 62 12.97 12.69 -13.25
CA PRO A 62 13.84 13.68 -12.62
C PRO A 62 13.07 14.73 -11.80
N HIS A 63 11.76 14.86 -12.01
CA HIS A 63 10.91 15.79 -11.27
C HIS A 63 10.25 15.16 -10.05
N ARG A 64 10.31 13.84 -9.91
CA ARG A 64 9.76 13.09 -8.79
C ARG A 64 10.73 11.98 -8.39
N PRO A 65 11.79 12.31 -7.63
CA PRO A 65 12.79 11.31 -7.24
C PRO A 65 12.17 10.27 -6.30
N ILE A 66 12.25 9.00 -6.70
CA ILE A 66 11.73 7.84 -5.98
C ILE A 66 12.93 7.09 -5.40
N THR A 67 13.31 7.42 -4.17
CA THR A 67 14.61 6.99 -3.63
C THR A 67 14.58 6.32 -2.27
N ASN A 68 13.43 6.32 -1.57
CA ASN A 68 13.34 5.83 -0.20
C ASN A 68 12.42 4.61 -0.10
N ILE A 69 12.99 3.44 0.18
CA ILE A 69 12.25 2.19 0.34
C ILE A 69 11.19 2.29 1.45
N GLY A 70 11.47 3.00 2.54
CA GLY A 70 10.52 3.20 3.64
C GLY A 70 9.29 3.99 3.22
N ASP A 71 9.50 5.07 2.47
CA ASP A 71 8.44 5.92 1.91
C ASP A 71 7.57 5.14 0.92
N GLU A 72 8.19 4.42 -0.03
CA GLU A 72 7.43 3.63 -1.00
C GLU A 72 6.66 2.47 -0.33
N LEU A 73 7.20 1.85 0.73
CA LEU A 73 6.46 0.86 1.51
C LEU A 73 5.29 1.47 2.29
N ALA A 74 5.46 2.69 2.80
CA ALA A 74 4.38 3.45 3.43
C ALA A 74 3.27 3.79 2.43
N ASP A 75 3.63 4.17 1.21
CA ASP A 75 2.70 4.44 0.12
C ASP A 75 1.97 3.17 -0.35
N VAL A 76 2.66 2.02 -0.43
CA VAL A 76 2.01 0.72 -0.65
C VAL A 76 1.00 0.44 0.46
N LEU A 77 1.36 0.64 1.73
CA LEU A 77 0.47 0.42 2.86
C LEU A 77 -0.76 1.34 2.79
N LEU A 78 -0.56 2.62 2.47
CA LEU A 78 -1.64 3.58 2.26
C LEU A 78 -2.59 3.10 1.16
N ALA A 79 -2.06 2.69 0.00
CA ALA A 79 -2.87 2.20 -1.12
C ALA A 79 -3.65 0.94 -0.75
N VAL A 80 -2.98 -0.05 -0.11
CA VAL A 80 -3.60 -1.30 0.36
C VAL A 80 -4.78 -1.04 1.29
N LEU A 81 -4.61 -0.17 2.29
CA LEU A 81 -5.65 0.11 3.28
C LEU A 81 -6.73 1.07 2.76
N SER A 82 -6.46 1.79 1.67
CA SER A 82 -7.47 2.62 1.00
C SER A 82 -8.51 1.78 0.26
N VAL A 83 -8.18 0.57 -0.19
CA VAL A 83 -9.12 -0.33 -0.90
C VAL A 83 -10.32 -0.72 -0.03
N PRO A 84 -10.17 -1.33 1.17
CA PRO A 84 -11.30 -1.63 2.04
C PRO A 84 -12.05 -0.37 2.45
N MET A 85 -11.36 0.72 2.77
CA MET A 85 -12.01 1.99 3.13
C MET A 85 -12.95 2.49 2.02
N LEU A 86 -12.48 2.53 0.76
CA LEU A 86 -13.29 2.98 -0.37
C LEU A 86 -14.37 1.97 -0.79
N ALA A 87 -14.30 0.75 -0.29
CA ALA A 87 -15.32 -0.27 -0.40
C ALA A 87 -16.38 -0.20 0.73
N ASP A 88 -16.28 0.76 1.65
CA ASP A 88 -17.06 0.83 2.89
C ASP A 88 -16.90 -0.44 3.76
N LEU A 89 -15.67 -0.98 3.80
CA LEU A 89 -15.28 -2.16 4.56
C LEU A 89 -14.10 -1.84 5.51
N GLU A 90 -13.97 -2.65 6.54
CA GLU A 90 -12.77 -2.67 7.40
C GLU A 90 -11.86 -3.85 6.98
N PRO A 91 -10.53 -3.71 7.02
CA PRO A 91 -9.63 -4.86 6.88
C PRO A 91 -9.94 -5.93 7.93
N ALA A 92 -9.64 -7.19 7.60
CA ALA A 92 -9.63 -8.25 8.62
C ALA A 92 -8.50 -8.01 9.63
N ASP A 93 -8.63 -8.64 10.81
CA ASP A 93 -7.57 -8.59 11.81
C ASP A 93 -6.25 -9.13 11.26
N LEU A 94 -5.16 -8.45 11.60
CA LEU A 94 -3.82 -8.96 11.31
C LEU A 94 -3.56 -10.24 12.12
N PRO A 95 -2.80 -11.21 11.58
CA PRO A 95 -2.44 -12.39 12.33
C PRO A 95 -1.68 -12.01 13.61
N ALA A 96 -2.10 -12.59 14.75
CA ALA A 96 -1.51 -12.32 16.06
C ALA A 96 -0.02 -12.68 16.13
N THR A 97 0.41 -13.65 15.31
CA THR A 97 1.81 -14.07 15.17
C THR A 97 2.25 -13.92 13.73
N ARG A 98 3.41 -13.27 13.51
CA ARG A 98 3.99 -13.14 12.18
C ARG A 98 4.27 -14.53 11.59
N PRO A 99 4.06 -14.73 10.27
CA PRO A 99 4.44 -15.97 9.62
C PRO A 99 5.93 -16.25 9.86
N ALA A 100 6.25 -17.41 10.45
CA ALA A 100 7.62 -17.85 10.55
C ALA A 100 8.09 -18.27 9.15
N GLY A 101 8.99 -17.50 8.55
CA GLY A 101 9.45 -17.79 7.20
C GLY A 101 10.74 -17.07 6.85
N SER A 102 11.78 -17.84 6.57
CA SER A 102 13.08 -17.42 6.06
C SER A 102 13.02 -17.09 4.56
N ALA A 103 11.96 -16.42 4.10
CA ALA A 103 11.92 -15.96 2.72
C ALA A 103 12.95 -14.83 2.59
N ASP A 104 13.79 -14.92 1.57
CA ASP A 104 14.66 -13.81 1.18
C ASP A 104 13.80 -12.62 0.71
N GLU A 105 14.45 -11.46 0.51
CA GLU A 105 13.78 -10.24 0.06
C GLU A 105 12.93 -10.45 -1.21
N VAL A 106 13.40 -11.30 -2.14
CA VAL A 106 12.65 -11.63 -3.36
C VAL A 106 11.37 -12.38 -3.02
N GLY A 107 11.44 -13.42 -2.19
CA GLY A 107 10.26 -14.16 -1.75
C GLY A 107 9.25 -13.30 -1.01
N GLN A 108 9.72 -12.32 -0.24
CA GLN A 108 8.85 -11.37 0.46
C GLN A 108 8.18 -10.38 -0.49
N LEU A 109 8.93 -9.84 -1.47
CA LEU A 109 8.35 -8.99 -2.53
C LEU A 109 7.32 -9.76 -3.37
N LEU A 110 7.60 -11.01 -3.73
CA LEU A 110 6.65 -11.88 -4.43
C LEU A 110 5.40 -12.15 -3.60
N SER A 111 5.55 -12.35 -2.29
CA SER A 111 4.41 -12.53 -1.38
C SER A 111 3.53 -11.27 -1.33
N LEU A 112 4.15 -10.08 -1.28
CA LEU A 112 3.44 -8.80 -1.37
C LEU A 112 2.73 -8.64 -2.73
N LEU A 113 3.40 -8.94 -3.83
CA LEU A 113 2.83 -8.90 -5.18
C LEU A 113 1.59 -9.80 -5.31
N ILE A 114 1.66 -11.02 -4.78
CA ILE A 114 0.53 -11.96 -4.77
C ILE A 114 -0.65 -11.39 -3.96
N ALA A 115 -0.39 -10.91 -2.75
CA ALA A 115 -1.43 -10.37 -1.87
C ALA A 115 -2.10 -9.12 -2.45
N VAL A 116 -1.31 -8.20 -3.03
CA VAL A 116 -1.83 -7.02 -3.74
C VAL A 116 -2.64 -7.42 -4.97
N GLY A 117 -2.18 -8.41 -5.74
CA GLY A 117 -2.92 -8.94 -6.89
C GLY A 117 -4.29 -9.52 -6.50
N GLN A 118 -4.36 -10.26 -5.40
CA GLN A 118 -5.60 -10.78 -4.85
C GLN A 118 -6.55 -9.68 -4.38
N LEU A 119 -6.01 -8.64 -3.73
CA LEU A 119 -6.79 -7.48 -3.30
C LEU A 119 -7.34 -6.69 -4.51
N ALA A 120 -6.52 -6.51 -5.55
CA ALA A 120 -6.96 -5.86 -6.78
C ALA A 120 -8.05 -6.67 -7.49
N GLU A 121 -7.92 -7.99 -7.57
CA GLU A 121 -8.97 -8.86 -8.10
C GLU A 121 -10.28 -8.73 -7.31
N ALA A 122 -10.22 -8.73 -5.97
CA ALA A 122 -11.38 -8.56 -5.12
C ALA A 122 -12.07 -7.19 -5.32
N ALA A 123 -11.29 -6.11 -5.45
CA ALA A 123 -11.80 -4.77 -5.75
C ALA A 123 -12.48 -4.70 -7.14
N MET A 124 -11.86 -5.29 -8.16
CA MET A 124 -12.43 -5.34 -9.51
C MET A 124 -13.74 -6.14 -9.56
N ILE A 125 -13.85 -7.24 -8.80
CA ILE A 125 -15.09 -8.01 -8.69
C ILE A 125 -16.18 -7.15 -8.05
N GLN A 126 -15.86 -6.46 -6.95
CA GLN A 126 -16.81 -5.62 -6.24
C GLN A 126 -17.35 -4.48 -7.12
N ASP A 127 -16.47 -3.79 -7.85
CA ASP A 127 -16.85 -2.66 -8.71
C ASP A 127 -17.40 -3.12 -10.08
N GLY A 128 -17.52 -4.43 -10.32
CA GLY A 128 -18.13 -4.99 -11.53
C GLY A 128 -17.24 -5.00 -12.78
N TYR A 129 -15.93 -4.81 -12.63
CA TYR A 129 -14.94 -4.86 -13.73
C TYR A 129 -14.43 -6.27 -14.05
N ARG A 130 -14.73 -7.25 -13.20
CA ARG A 130 -14.31 -8.65 -13.38
C ARG A 130 -15.47 -9.61 -13.17
N HIS A 131 -15.46 -10.71 -13.91
CA HIS A 131 -16.41 -11.80 -13.73
C HIS A 131 -16.23 -12.48 -12.37
N LEU A 132 -17.30 -13.06 -11.84
CA LEU A 132 -17.21 -13.89 -10.65
C LEU A 132 -16.38 -15.14 -10.98
N PRO A 133 -15.28 -15.41 -10.25
CA PRO A 133 -14.48 -16.60 -10.45
C PRO A 133 -15.25 -17.85 -10.03
N THR A 134 -14.86 -19.00 -10.57
CA THR A 134 -15.43 -20.30 -10.20
C THR A 134 -14.96 -20.80 -8.83
N GLY A 135 -13.81 -20.28 -8.35
CA GLY A 135 -13.28 -20.55 -7.02
C GLY A 135 -13.76 -19.54 -5.97
N THR A 136 -13.21 -19.65 -4.76
CA THR A 136 -13.50 -18.75 -3.63
C THR A 136 -12.29 -17.84 -3.39
N PRO A 137 -12.15 -16.73 -4.14
CA PRO A 137 -11.06 -15.79 -3.90
C PRO A 137 -11.20 -15.18 -2.50
N PRO A 138 -10.10 -14.69 -1.90
CA PRO A 138 -10.18 -13.96 -0.64
C PRO A 138 -11.06 -12.71 -0.81
N SER A 139 -11.79 -12.35 0.24
CA SER A 139 -12.52 -11.08 0.28
C SER A 139 -11.54 -9.90 0.36
N ILE A 140 -12.04 -8.68 0.10
CA ILE A 140 -11.25 -7.44 0.26
C ILE A 140 -10.66 -7.35 1.67
N GLN A 141 -11.43 -7.70 2.72
CA GLN A 141 -10.95 -7.66 4.10
C GLN A 141 -9.76 -8.59 4.33
N THR A 142 -9.85 -9.84 3.86
CA THR A 142 -8.78 -10.84 4.03
C THR A 142 -7.55 -10.49 3.17
N ALA A 143 -7.77 -10.08 1.92
CA ALA A 143 -6.68 -9.74 1.01
C ALA A 143 -5.92 -8.47 1.45
N SER A 144 -6.62 -7.46 1.98
CA SER A 144 -5.99 -6.26 2.53
C SER A 144 -5.15 -6.54 3.79
N ALA A 145 -5.65 -7.37 4.70
CA ALA A 145 -4.88 -7.81 5.87
C ALA A 145 -3.62 -8.61 5.46
N ALA A 146 -3.75 -9.48 4.46
CA ALA A 146 -2.62 -10.24 3.92
C ALA A 146 -1.58 -9.32 3.26
N ALA A 147 -2.01 -8.33 2.47
CA ALA A 147 -1.11 -7.37 1.83
C ALA A 147 -0.40 -6.47 2.85
N ALA A 148 -1.11 -5.96 3.86
CA ALA A 148 -0.51 -5.19 4.95
C ALA A 148 0.51 -6.02 5.76
N THR A 149 0.22 -7.30 5.99
CA THR A 149 1.16 -8.24 6.64
C THR A 149 2.41 -8.47 5.79
N ALA A 150 2.24 -8.66 4.47
CA ALA A 150 3.35 -8.85 3.55
C ALA A 150 4.24 -7.60 3.46
N ALA A 151 3.64 -6.40 3.40
CA ALA A 151 4.37 -5.13 3.44
C ALA A 151 5.16 -4.97 4.75
N SER A 152 4.55 -5.28 5.90
CA SER A 152 5.25 -5.25 7.19
C SER A 152 6.41 -6.24 7.23
N THR A 153 6.25 -7.44 6.65
CA THR A 153 7.30 -8.46 6.61
C THR A 153 8.48 -8.02 5.73
N LEU A 154 8.19 -7.39 4.58
CA LEU A 154 9.22 -6.83 3.71
C LEU A 154 9.95 -5.66 4.40
N ALA A 155 9.23 -4.77 5.08
CA ALA A 155 9.86 -3.70 5.87
C ALA A 155 10.81 -4.25 6.94
N ASP A 156 10.40 -5.32 7.65
CA ASP A 156 11.24 -5.95 8.67
C ASP A 156 12.56 -6.48 8.09
N SER A 157 12.54 -7.09 6.88
CA SER A 157 13.78 -7.57 6.25
C SER A 157 14.71 -6.45 5.81
N GLN A 158 14.14 -5.28 5.50
CA GLN A 158 14.88 -4.04 5.26
C GLN A 158 15.32 -3.34 6.55
N LYS A 159 14.99 -3.89 7.73
CA LYS A 159 15.23 -3.29 9.04
C LYS A 159 14.54 -1.92 9.21
N LEU A 160 13.37 -1.78 8.58
CA LEU A 160 12.54 -0.57 8.64
C LEU A 160 11.38 -0.78 9.62
N ASP A 161 11.02 0.29 10.33
CA ASP A 161 9.78 0.34 11.10
C ASP A 161 8.67 0.92 10.22
N LEU A 162 7.89 0.05 9.57
CA LEU A 162 6.83 0.47 8.64
C LEU A 162 5.83 1.44 9.27
N VAL A 163 5.56 1.33 10.57
CA VAL A 163 4.61 2.23 11.24
C VAL A 163 5.24 3.61 11.40
N ALA A 164 6.53 3.69 11.72
CA ALA A 164 7.25 4.95 11.79
C ALA A 164 7.38 5.61 10.40
N GLU A 165 7.72 4.85 9.37
CA GLU A 165 7.78 5.34 7.98
C GLU A 165 6.42 5.87 7.52
N PHE A 166 5.34 5.12 7.79
CA PHE A 166 3.99 5.56 7.45
C PHE A 166 3.60 6.87 8.15
N ARG A 167 3.94 7.02 9.43
CA ARG A 167 3.68 8.28 10.16
C ARG A 167 4.46 9.45 9.59
N ALA A 168 5.71 9.24 9.18
CA ALA A 168 6.52 10.28 8.54
C ALA A 168 5.87 10.72 7.22
N MET A 169 5.53 9.75 6.34
CA MET A 169 4.82 10.02 5.08
C MET A 169 3.49 10.75 5.32
N ALA A 170 2.71 10.34 6.32
CA ALA A 170 1.43 10.98 6.62
C ALA A 170 1.60 12.45 7.04
N VAL A 171 2.63 12.77 7.83
CA VAL A 171 2.94 14.16 8.22
C VAL A 171 3.29 15.01 7.01
N ASP A 172 4.09 14.47 6.08
CA ASP A 172 4.48 15.16 4.86
C ASP A 172 3.28 15.38 3.93
N ALA A 173 2.44 14.36 3.76
CA ALA A 173 1.20 14.45 3.00
C ALA A 173 0.23 15.50 3.58
N GLU A 174 0.10 15.59 4.91
CA GLU A 174 -0.72 16.62 5.57
C GLU A 174 -0.13 18.02 5.45
N SER A 175 1.20 18.15 5.46
CA SER A 175 1.88 19.42 5.19
C SER A 175 1.57 19.90 3.77
N PHE A 176 1.64 18.99 2.80
CA PHE A 176 1.27 19.26 1.42
C PHE A 176 -0.19 19.73 1.29
N LEU A 177 -1.15 19.01 1.89
CA LEU A 177 -2.57 19.40 1.86
C LEU A 177 -2.79 20.81 2.43
N ARG A 178 -2.19 21.13 3.59
CA ARG A 178 -2.30 22.46 4.21
C ARG A 178 -1.73 23.59 3.34
N SER A 179 -0.66 23.31 2.60
CA SER A 179 -0.06 24.30 1.70
C SER A 179 -0.98 24.69 0.55
N ARG A 180 -1.84 23.77 0.10
CA ARG A 180 -2.82 24.00 -0.98
C ARG A 180 -4.04 24.77 -0.51
N ASP A 181 -4.50 24.53 0.71
CA ASP A 181 -5.65 25.26 1.28
C ASP A 181 -5.33 26.73 1.59
N SER A 182 -4.04 27.06 1.68
CA SER A 182 -3.54 28.43 1.89
C SER A 182 -3.33 29.21 0.58
N SER A 183 -3.66 28.62 -0.57
CA SER A 183 -3.50 29.16 -1.93
C SER A 183 -4.83 29.67 -2.49
#